data_AF-A0A2E2WTE6-F1
#
_entry.id   AF-A0A2E2WTE6-F1
#
_cell.length_a   1.000
_cell.length_b   1.000
_cell.length_c   1.000
_cell.angle_alpha   90.00
_cell.angle_beta   90.00
_cell.angle_gamma   90.00
#
_symmetry.space_group_name_H-M   'P 1'
#
loop_
_entity.id
_entity.type
_entity.pdbx_description
1 polymer ?
#
loop_
_entity_poly.entity_id
_entity_poly.type
_entity_poly.pdbx_seq_one_letter_code
_entity_poly.pdbx_strand_id
1 'polypeptide(L)' 'MKRKIGIAAIILGSLALIWLIFGMINVVPFLIDLPQETSIRAHASLTVTLLLIGSWAFWNED' A
#
# COMPACT_ATOMS: atom_id res chain seq x y z
N MET A 1 18.54 9.49 -3.19
CA MET A 1 17.76 8.50 -3.97
C MET A 1 16.72 7.76 -3.12
N LYS A 2 17.10 7.25 -1.94
CA LYS A 2 16.16 6.66 -0.95
C LYS A 2 14.94 7.53 -0.68
N ARG A 3 15.14 8.83 -0.40
CA ARG A 3 14.04 9.79 -0.20
C ARG A 3 13.05 9.90 -1.37
N LYS A 4 13.52 9.84 -2.62
CA LYS A 4 12.61 9.85 -3.80
C LYS A 4 11.77 8.57 -3.86
N ILE A 5 12.37 7.43 -3.55
CA ILE A 5 11.67 6.14 -3.44
C ILE A 5 10.66 6.19 -2.29
N GLY A 6 11.05 6.76 -1.14
CA GLY A 6 10.17 6.95 0.02
C GLY A 6 8.96 7.81 -0.29
N ILE A 7 9.16 8.96 -0.93
CA ILE A 7 8.05 9.83 -1.36
C ILE A 7 7.09 9.05 -2.28
N ALA A 8 7.61 8.35 -3.28
CA ALA A 8 6.78 7.55 -4.18
C ALA A 8 6.03 6.43 -3.43
N ALA A 9 6.71 5.74 -2.53
CA ALA A 9 6.13 4.65 -1.73
C ALA A 9 5.05 5.14 -0.77
N ILE A 10 5.23 6.29 -0.13
CA ILE A 10 4.19 6.92 0.71
C ILE A 10 2.98 7.31 -0.15
N ILE A 11 3.20 7.99 -1.28
CA ILE A 11 2.09 8.42 -2.15
C ILE A 11 1.29 7.20 -2.63
N LEU A 12 1.97 6.18 -3.13
CA LEU A 12 1.33 4.95 -3.60
C LEU A 12 0.69 4.16 -2.44
N GLY A 13 1.33 4.10 -1.28
CA GLY A 13 0.83 3.42 -0.09
C GLY A 13 -0.42 4.09 0.48
N SER A 14 -0.45 5.43 0.54
CA SER A 14 -1.64 6.19 0.93
C SER A 14 -2.78 6.03 -0.08
N LEU A 15 -2.47 6.02 -1.39
CA LEU A 15 -3.46 5.77 -2.42
C LEU A 15 -4.04 4.35 -2.32
N ALA A 16 -3.18 3.35 -2.12
CA ALA A 16 -3.58 1.96 -1.91
C ALA A 16 -4.43 1.79 -0.64
N LEU A 17 -4.11 2.52 0.44
CA LEU A 17 -4.91 2.54 1.67
C LEU A 17 -6.31 3.10 1.44
N ILE A 18 -6.42 4.23 0.74
CA ILE A 18 -7.72 4.83 0.39
C ILE A 18 -8.52 3.86 -0.48
N TRP A 19 -7.88 3.24 -1.48
CA TRP A 19 -8.50 2.23 -2.32
C TRP A 19 -8.98 1.01 -1.53
N LEU A 20 -8.19 0.53 -0.57
CA LEU A 20 -8.55 -0.58 0.31
C LEU A 20 -9.83 -0.27 1.10
N ILE A 21 -9.91 0.93 1.68
CA ILE A 21 -11.09 1.37 2.43
C ILE A 21 -12.32 1.41 1.51
N PHE A 22 -12.19 2.01 0.31
CA PHE A 22 -13.29 2.03 -0.65
C PHE A 22 -13.69 0.64 -1.15
N GLY A 23 -12.73 -0.27 -1.33
CA GLY A 23 -13.02 -1.66 -1.68
C GLY A 23 -13.77 -2.40 -0.57
N MET A 24 -13.42 -2.15 0.70
CA MET A 24 -14.12 -2.73 1.85
C MET A 24 -15.56 -2.26 1.99
N ILE A 25 -15.87 -1.02 1.56
CA ILE A 25 -17.25 -0.51 1.52
C ILE A 25 -17.94 -0.72 0.17
N ASN A 26 -17.39 -1.58 -0.70
CA ASN A 26 -17.92 -1.95 -2.01
C ASN A 26 -18.10 -0.79 -3.00
N VAL A 27 -17.33 0.29 -2.87
CA VAL A 27 -17.37 1.44 -3.79
C VAL A 27 -16.50 1.21 -5.03
N VAL A 28 -15.37 0.50 -4.89
CA VAL A 28 -14.46 0.14 -5.98
C VAL A 28 -14.10 -1.35 -5.91
N PRO A 29 -13.81 -2.02 -7.04
CA PRO A 29 -13.37 -3.41 -7.00
C PRO A 29 -11.91 -3.54 -6.54
N PHE A 30 -11.59 -4.71 -6.00
CA PHE A 30 -10.23 -5.17 -5.81
C PHE A 30 -9.68 -5.72 -7.14
N LEU A 31 -8.41 -5.45 -7.45
CA LEU A 31 -7.76 -5.79 -8.72
C LEU A 31 -6.76 -6.95 -8.63
N ILE A 32 -6.24 -7.20 -7.43
CA ILE A 32 -5.32 -8.27 -7.07
C ILE A 32 -6.08 -9.47 -6.50
N ASP A 33 -5.99 -10.59 -7.20
CA ASP A 33 -6.39 -11.91 -6.71
C ASP A 33 -5.16 -12.80 -6.58
N LEU A 34 -4.92 -13.32 -5.37
CA LEU A 34 -3.88 -14.30 -5.12
C LEU A 34 -4.52 -15.68 -4.89
N PRO A 35 -3.92 -16.76 -5.41
CA PRO A 35 -4.37 -18.11 -5.09
C PRO A 35 -4.33 -18.32 -3.58
N GLN A 36 -5.38 -18.94 -3.02
CA GLN A 36 -5.50 -19.26 -1.59
C GLN A 36 -5.66 -18.06 -0.63
N GLU A 37 -5.75 -16.83 -1.16
CA GLU A 37 -5.91 -15.63 -0.34
C GLU A 37 -7.15 -14.83 -0.75
N THR A 38 -7.71 -14.08 0.20
CA THR A 38 -8.79 -13.14 -0.13
C THR A 38 -8.21 -11.91 -0.83
N SER A 39 -8.94 -11.36 -1.79
CA SER A 39 -8.51 -10.14 -2.50
C SER A 39 -8.28 -8.98 -1.53
N ILE A 40 -9.06 -8.89 -0.44
CA ILE A 40 -8.85 -7.92 0.66
C ILE A 40 -7.46 -8.11 1.29
N ARG A 41 -7.07 -9.35 1.64
CA ARG A 41 -5.78 -9.62 2.28
C ARG A 41 -4.61 -9.31 1.35
N ALA A 42 -4.77 -9.63 0.06
CA ALA A 42 -3.77 -9.32 -0.97
C ALA A 42 -3.55 -7.81 -1.17
N HIS A 43 -4.61 -6.99 -1.15
CA HIS A 43 -4.46 -5.54 -1.24
C HIS A 43 -3.93 -4.92 0.07
N ALA A 44 -4.36 -5.46 1.21
CA ALA A 44 -3.87 -5.02 2.51
C ALA A 44 -2.36 -5.27 2.65
N SER A 45 -1.87 -6.44 2.25
CA SER A 45 -0.43 -6.75 2.28
C SER A 45 0.39 -5.85 1.36
N LEU A 46 -0.12 -5.53 0.15
CA LEU A 46 0.51 -4.57 -0.75
C LEU A 46 0.56 -3.16 -0.13
N THR A 47 -0.55 -2.71 0.44
CA THR A 47 -0.65 -1.40 1.10
C THR A 47 0.38 -1.29 2.23
N VAL A 48 0.43 -2.28 3.12
CA VAL A 48 1.39 -2.34 4.23
C VAL A 48 2.83 -2.36 3.70
N THR A 49 3.11 -3.13 2.65
CA THR A 49 4.46 -3.20 2.06
C THR A 49 4.92 -1.84 1.54
N LEU A 50 4.06 -1.11 0.83
CA LEU A 50 4.37 0.25 0.35
C LEU A 50 4.63 1.22 1.50
N LEU A 51 3.79 1.17 2.55
CA LEU A 51 3.97 2.01 3.73
C LEU A 51 5.24 1.68 4.49
N LEU A 52 5.62 0.40 4.61
CA LEU A 52 6.88 -0.02 5.23
C LEU A 52 8.09 0.47 4.42
N ILE A 53 8.05 0.42 3.09
CA ILE A 53 9.10 0.98 2.22
C ILE A 53 9.18 2.50 2.43
N GLY A 54 8.03 3.18 2.53
CA GLY A 54 7.97 4.59 2.90
C GLY A 54 8.65 4.87 4.23
N SER A 55 8.24 4.18 5.29
CA SER A 55 8.83 4.30 6.63
C SER A 55 10.33 4.05 6.64
N TRP A 56 10.81 3.00 5.96
CA TRP A 56 12.24 2.70 5.83
C TRP A 56 13.00 3.84 5.14
N ALA A 57 12.42 4.43 4.11
CA ALA A 57 13.08 5.48 3.34
C ALA A 57 13.26 6.79 4.10
N PHE A 58 12.44 7.06 5.12
CA PHE A 58 12.54 8.23 6.01
C PHE A 58 13.06 7.88 7.41
N TRP A 59 13.35 6.60 7.68
CA TRP A 59 13.86 6.17 8.96
C TRP A 59 15.31 6.65 9.14
N ASN A 60 15.57 7.32 10.27
CA ASN A 60 16.91 7.78 10.66
C ASN A 60 17.57 8.66 9.57
N GLU A 61 16.76 9.50 8.91
CA GLU A 61 17.28 10.66 8.18
C GLU A 61 17.65 11.73 9.22
N ASP A 62 18.94 11.83 9.56
CA ASP A 62 19.53 12.97 10.31
C ASP A 62 19.45 14.28 9.50
#